data_AF-A0A6V7HW35-F1
#
_entry.id   AF-A0A6V7HW35-F1
#
_cell.length_a   1.000
_cell.length_b   1.000
_cell.length_c   1.000
_cell.angle_alpha   90.00
_cell.angle_beta   90.00
_cell.angle_gamma   90.00
#
_symmetry.space_group_name_H-M   'P 1'
#
loop_
_entity.id
_entity.type
_entity.pdbx_description
1 polymer ?
#
loop_
_entity_poly.entity_id
_entity_poly.type
_entity_poly.pdbx_seq_one_letter_code
_entity_poly.pdbx_strand_id
1 'polypeptide(L)' 'IETTWGLESQFVVDHLQTSFATDGLPSSHPMSHDVYTPTEIAGIFDVISYAKSASVIRMMEKTFGSEAFYKSLFQYLMS' A
#
# COMPACT_ATOMS: atom_id res chain seq x y z
N ILE A 1 15.42 15.37 2.65
CA ILE A 1 14.05 15.18 2.14
C ILE A 1 13.56 16.54 1.72
N GLU A 2 13.08 16.67 0.48
CA GLU A 2 12.51 17.93 0.00
C GLU A 2 11.15 18.16 0.68
N THR A 3 11.04 19.20 1.49
CA THR A 3 9.87 19.44 2.35
C THR A 3 8.81 20.31 1.69
N THR A 4 9.14 21.02 0.61
CA THR A 4 8.24 21.98 -0.03
C THR A 4 7.27 21.35 -1.03
N TRP A 5 7.50 20.10 -1.44
CA TRP A 5 6.71 19.44 -2.48
C TRP A 5 5.36 18.91 -2.01
N GLY A 6 5.10 18.83 -0.69
CA GLY A 6 3.82 18.36 -0.17
C GLY A 6 3.51 16.90 -0.52
N LEU A 7 4.54 16.03 -0.48
CA LEU A 7 4.44 14.63 -0.88
C LEU A 7 3.34 13.84 -0.15
N GLU A 8 3.06 14.17 1.12
CA GLU A 8 1.97 13.55 1.88
C GLU A 8 0.59 13.86 1.28
N SER A 9 0.38 15.08 0.79
CA SER A 9 -0.87 15.46 0.15
C SER A 9 -1.01 14.80 -1.22
N GLN A 10 0.10 14.68 -1.96
CA GLN A 10 0.13 13.97 -3.24
C GLN A 10 -0.22 12.49 -3.05
N PHE A 11 0.33 11.83 -2.03
CA PHE A 11 0.00 10.44 -1.71
C PHE A 11 -1.51 10.19 -1.53
N VAL A 12 -2.22 11.14 -0.90
CA VAL A 12 -3.67 11.03 -0.71
C VAL A 12 -4.40 10.97 -2.06
N VAL A 13 -4.02 11.82 -3.00
CA VAL A 13 -4.66 11.89 -4.32
C VAL A 13 -4.22 10.72 -5.19
N ASP A 14 -2.91 10.50 -5.30
CA ASP A 14 -2.33 9.60 -6.29
C ASP A 14 -2.48 8.13 -5.90
N HIS A 15 -2.51 7.80 -4.61
CA HIS A 15 -2.53 6.42 -4.13
C HIS A 15 -3.79 6.10 -3.34
N LEU A 16 -4.12 6.87 -2.31
CA LEU A 16 -5.26 6.54 -1.45
C LEU A 16 -6.59 6.60 -2.22
N GLN A 17 -6.89 7.72 -2.88
CA GLN A 17 -8.13 7.88 -3.64
C GLN A 17 -8.22 6.91 -4.83
N THR A 18 -7.13 6.74 -5.58
CA THR A 18 -7.04 5.75 -6.68
C THR A 18 -7.33 4.34 -6.18
N SER A 19 -6.77 3.95 -5.02
CA SER A 19 -7.02 2.62 -4.45
C SER A 19 -8.48 2.40 -4.08
N PHE A 20 -9.16 3.37 -3.48
CA PHE A 20 -10.59 3.24 -3.16
C PHE A 20 -11.44 3.07 -4.43
N ALA A 21 -11.10 3.76 -5.51
CA ALA A 21 -11.81 3.64 -6.78
C ALA A 21 -11.69 2.22 -7.38
N THR A 22 -10.47 1.66 -7.43
CA THR A 22 -10.26 0.29 -7.94
C THR A 22 -10.83 -0.76 -7.00
N ASP A 23 -10.66 -0.59 -5.69
CA ASP A 23 -11.09 -1.59 -4.70
C ASP A 23 -12.62 -1.67 -4.56
N GLY A 24 -13.34 -0.60 -4.94
CA GLY A 24 -14.80 -0.59 -4.99
C GLY A 24 -15.40 -1.32 -6.20
N LEU A 25 -14.59 -1.77 -7.16
CA LEU A 25 -15.09 -2.49 -8.33
C LEU A 25 -15.41 -3.97 -7.99
N PRO A 26 -16.45 -4.57 -8.62
CA PRO A 26 -16.73 -6.00 -8.45
C PRO A 26 -15.59 -6.92 -8.90
N SER A 27 -14.69 -6.43 -9.76
CA SER A 27 -13.51 -7.14 -10.24
C SER A 27 -12.27 -6.97 -9.36
N SER A 28 -12.39 -6.28 -8.22
CA SER A 28 -11.29 -6.15 -7.26
C SER A 28 -10.90 -7.51 -6.67
N HIS A 29 -9.74 -7.56 -6.03
CA HIS A 29 -9.25 -8.72 -5.32
C HIS A 29 -8.62 -8.35 -3.97
N PRO A 30 -8.43 -9.32 -3.05
CA PRO A 30 -7.66 -9.10 -1.83
C PRO A 30 -6.18 -8.78 -2.09
N MET A 31 -5.53 -8.05 -1.18
CA MET A 31 -4.09 -7.73 -1.28
C MET A 31 -3.20 -8.98 -1.26
N SER A 32 -3.67 -10.05 -0.60
CA SER A 32 -3.00 -11.35 -0.58
C SER A 32 -3.96 -12.41 -1.10
N HIS A 33 -3.58 -13.04 -2.20
CA HIS A 33 -4.30 -14.15 -2.79
C HIS A 33 -3.32 -15.05 -3.57
N ASP A 34 -3.70 -16.29 -3.79
CA ASP A 34 -2.86 -17.27 -4.47
C ASP A 34 -2.91 -17.09 -6.00
N VAL A 35 -1.76 -17.33 -6.65
CA VAL A 35 -1.60 -17.30 -8.11
C VAL A 35 -0.87 -18.55 -8.59
N TYR A 36 -1.22 -19.04 -9.77
CA TYR A 36 -0.74 -20.33 -10.29
C TYR A 36 -0.21 -20.26 -11.72
N THR A 37 -0.57 -19.23 -12.49
CA THR A 37 -0.13 -19.06 -13.89
C THR A 37 0.69 -17.78 -14.10
N PRO A 38 1.57 -17.73 -15.12
CA PRO A 38 2.30 -16.49 -15.45
C PRO A 38 1.38 -15.29 -15.72
N THR A 39 0.19 -15.51 -16.26
CA THR A 39 -0.80 -14.45 -16.51
C THR A 39 -1.39 -13.93 -15.21
N GLU A 40 -1.71 -14.81 -14.25
CA GLU A 40 -2.15 -14.41 -12.91
C GLU A 40 -1.04 -13.66 -12.16
N ILE A 41 0.21 -14.13 -12.26
CA ILE A 41 1.37 -13.44 -11.71
C ILE A 41 1.52 -12.04 -12.32
N ALA A 42 1.29 -11.86 -13.63
CA ALA A 42 1.30 -10.54 -14.24
C ALA A 42 0.12 -9.67 -13.74
N GLY A 43 -1.04 -10.29 -13.50
CA GLY A 43 -2.26 -9.63 -13.04
C GLY A 43 -2.16 -9.03 -11.64
N ILE A 44 -1.30 -9.56 -10.77
CA ILE A 44 -1.11 -9.00 -9.42
C ILE A 44 -0.26 -7.72 -9.41
N PHE A 45 0.38 -7.32 -10.51
CA PHE A 45 1.13 -6.06 -10.60
C PHE A 45 0.18 -4.88 -10.89
N ASP A 46 -0.75 -4.62 -9.97
CA ASP A 46 -1.88 -3.72 -10.19
C ASP A 46 -2.04 -2.65 -9.09
N VAL A 47 -3.13 -1.86 -9.17
CA VAL A 47 -3.44 -0.79 -8.21
C VAL A 47 -3.68 -1.33 -6.80
N ILE A 48 -4.27 -2.51 -6.66
CA ILE A 48 -4.51 -3.13 -5.35
C ILE A 48 -3.17 -3.48 -4.70
N SER A 49 -2.28 -4.16 -5.40
CA SER A 49 -1.00 -4.58 -4.85
C SER A 49 -0.10 -3.41 -4.46
N TYR A 50 -0.12 -2.30 -5.21
CA TYR A 50 0.71 -1.14 -4.92
C TYR A 50 0.01 -0.07 -4.08
N ALA A 51 -1.05 0.56 -4.62
CA ALA A 51 -1.64 1.75 -4.03
C ALA A 51 -2.45 1.44 -2.75
N LYS A 52 -3.25 0.35 -2.76
CA LYS A 52 -4.00 -0.07 -1.56
C LYS A 52 -3.05 -0.55 -0.47
N SER A 53 -2.09 -1.42 -0.79
CA SER A 53 -1.10 -1.90 0.17
C SER A 53 -0.28 -0.76 0.79
N ALA A 54 0.20 0.19 -0.03
CA ALA A 54 0.91 1.37 0.49
C ALA A 54 0.01 2.21 1.41
N SER A 55 -1.27 2.37 1.06
CA SER A 55 -2.23 3.10 1.88
C SER A 55 -2.51 2.42 3.22
N VAL A 56 -2.57 1.09 3.24
CA VAL A 56 -2.70 0.31 4.48
C VAL A 56 -1.44 0.41 5.34
N ILE A 57 -0.26 0.36 4.75
CA ILE A 57 1.02 0.58 5.47
C ILE A 57 1.05 1.98 6.09
N ARG A 58 0.69 3.02 5.32
CA ARG A 58 0.57 4.39 5.83
C ARG A 58 -0.46 4.50 6.95
N MET A 59 -1.60 3.82 6.83
CA MET A 59 -2.61 3.77 7.88
C MET A 59 -2.05 3.15 9.17
N MET A 60 -1.29 2.04 9.08
CA MET A 60 -0.65 1.44 10.25
C MET A 60 0.35 2.40 10.90
N GLU A 61 1.19 3.07 10.10
CA GLU A 61 2.15 4.07 10.60
C GLU A 61 1.45 5.23 11.32
N LYS A 62 0.37 5.77 10.75
CA LYS A 62 -0.42 6.84 11.40
C LYS A 62 -1.23 6.36 12.62
N THR A 63 -1.61 5.09 12.68
CA THR A 63 -2.40 4.53 13.79
C THR A 63 -1.53 4.24 15.02
N PHE A 64 -0.36 3.64 14.82
CA PHE A 64 0.54 3.25 15.92
C PHE A 64 1.59 4.32 16.24
N GLY A 65 1.77 5.31 15.37
CA GLY A 65 2.81 6.31 15.46
C GLY A 65 4.14 5.83 14.85
N SER A 66 4.88 6.77 14.27
CA SER A 66 6.08 6.48 13.48
C SER A 66 7.16 5.74 14.27
N GLU A 67 7.36 6.08 15.55
CA GLU A 67 8.40 5.44 16.38
C GLU A 67 8.16 3.92 16.56
N ALA A 68 6.94 3.55 16.98
CA ALA A 68 6.57 2.15 17.16
C ALA A 68 6.61 1.40 15.83
N PHE A 69 6.08 2.01 14.76
CA PHE A 69 6.08 1.44 13.41
C PHE A 69 7.50 1.12 12.91
N TYR A 70 8.42 2.08 12.96
CA TYR A 70 9.79 1.87 12.49
C TYR A 70 10.57 0.87 13.35
N LYS A 71 10.34 0.87 14.67
CA LYS A 71 10.94 -0.14 15.57
C LYS A 71 10.49 -1.55 15.19
N SER A 72 9.20 -1.76 14.96
CA SER A 72 8.67 -3.07 14.55
C SER A 72 9.16 -3.48 13.17
N LEU A 73 9.24 -2.55 12.22
CA LEU A 73 9.80 -2.81 10.88
C LEU A 73 11.27 -3.24 10.96
N PHE A 74 12.07 -2.56 11.78
CA PHE A 74 13.47 -2.93 12.00
C PHE A 74 13.59 -4.34 12.58
N GLN A 75 12.76 -4.69 13.56
CA GLN A 75 12.73 -6.04 14.14
C GLN A 75 12.36 -7.11 13.11
N TYR A 76 11.37 -6.85 12.26
CA TYR A 76 10.97 -7.77 11.19
C TYR A 76 12.09 -8.02 10.18
N LEU A 77 12.86 -6.99 9.79
CA LEU A 77 13.96 -7.12 8.83
C LEU A 77 15.22 -7.79 9.39
N MET A 78 15.36 -7.81 10.73
CA MET A 78 16.51 -8.40 11.42
C MET A 78 16.27 -9.83 11.89
N SER A 79 15.03 -10.34 11.74
CA SER A 79 14.70 -11.76 11.97
C SER A 79 14.95 -12.59 10.72
#